data_AF-A0AAD0U358-F1
#
_entry.id   AF-A0AAD0U358-F1
#
_cell.length_a   1.000
_cell.length_b   1.000
_cell.length_c   1.000
_cell.angle_alpha   90.00
_cell.angle_beta   90.00
_cell.angle_gamma   90.00
#
_symmetry.space_group_name_H-M   'P 1'
#
loop_
_entity.id
_entity.type
_entity.pdbx_description
1 polymer ?
#
loop_
_entity_poly.entity_id
_entity_poly.type
_entity_poly.pdbx_seq_one_letter_code
_entity_poly.pdbx_strand_id
1 'polypeptide(L)'
;MLSRVRASSKSGAVQPVLLLPAHSVTKVALRTVSEALVSAATSLLQIEPGELMAEFRPALTPEGIQGNEAQIFIYDTLPGGAGFAQDAASLGIRLFDAALKLMEGCPEKCDGSCYACLRTFRNRLDHGLIDRHVGASLLRYVIHGTSSYSAERLQSSEHLLYSSLLLSSIPDTSIRREATMQLAQGGEMSVPIVLFKNDGKKLCIFLSDPLAESIPASFDALPDLADSSLIIVNELIVRKNLATAIDQVVDALNRL
;
A
#
# COMPACT_ATOMS: atom_id res chain seq x y z
N MET A 1 -3.52 -5.67 24.08
CA MET A 1 -3.06 -6.87 23.33
C MET A 1 -1.80 -6.53 22.54
N LEU A 2 -0.78 -7.39 22.50
CA LEU A 2 0.39 -7.22 21.62
C LEU A 2 0.26 -8.17 20.43
N SER A 3 -0.19 -7.67 19.28
CA SER A 3 -0.10 -8.43 18.04
C SER A 3 1.23 -8.10 17.36
N ARG A 4 2.08 -9.11 17.18
CA ARG A 4 3.32 -9.02 16.39
C ARG A 4 2.95 -9.23 14.93
N VAL A 5 3.14 -8.21 14.10
CA VAL A 5 3.10 -8.32 12.65
C VAL A 5 4.49 -8.77 12.22
N ARG A 6 4.63 -10.04 11.82
CA ARG A 6 5.86 -10.57 11.23
C ARG A 6 5.77 -10.48 9.72
N ALA A 7 6.73 -9.81 9.11
CA ALA A 7 6.95 -9.84 7.68
C ALA A 7 7.88 -10.98 7.25
N SER A 8 7.65 -12.20 7.75
CA SER A 8 8.39 -13.36 7.25
C SER A 8 7.45 -14.40 6.69
N SER A 9 7.63 -14.72 5.41
CA SER A 9 6.90 -15.79 4.74
C SER A 9 7.29 -17.12 5.38
N LYS A 10 6.30 -17.85 5.90
CA LYS A 10 6.43 -19.29 6.06
C LYS A 10 6.08 -19.89 4.70
N SER A 11 7.03 -20.61 4.11
CA SER A 11 7.00 -21.30 2.81
C SER A 11 6.90 -20.43 1.55
N GLY A 12 7.99 -20.43 0.77
CA GLY A 12 8.00 -20.31 -0.69
C GLY A 12 7.51 -19.00 -1.33
N ALA A 13 8.48 -18.22 -1.83
CA ALA A 13 8.32 -17.28 -2.96
C ALA A 13 7.48 -16.00 -2.79
N VAL A 14 7.10 -15.58 -1.58
CA VAL A 14 6.53 -14.23 -1.37
C VAL A 14 7.61 -13.30 -0.83
N GLN A 15 7.86 -12.18 -1.50
CA GLN A 15 8.80 -11.17 -1.01
C GLN A 15 8.36 -10.66 0.36
N PRO A 16 9.29 -10.54 1.33
CA PRO A 16 8.94 -10.05 2.66
C PRO A 16 8.52 -8.57 2.58
N VAL A 17 7.34 -8.26 3.11
CA VAL A 17 6.87 -6.87 3.26
C VAL A 17 7.77 -6.10 4.22
N LEU A 18 8.59 -5.18 3.73
CA LEU A 18 9.54 -4.47 4.60
C LEU A 18 8.89 -3.24 5.26
N LEU A 19 8.75 -3.27 6.58
CA LEU A 19 8.16 -2.21 7.42
C LEU A 19 9.24 -1.32 8.06
N LEU A 20 10.07 -0.66 7.25
CA LEU A 20 11.12 0.22 7.75
C LEU A 20 10.52 1.40 8.53
N PRO A 21 10.95 1.68 9.78
CA PRO A 21 10.32 2.69 10.64
C PRO A 21 10.35 4.12 10.09
N ALA A 22 11.39 4.44 9.32
CA ALA A 22 11.56 5.76 8.71
C ALA A 22 10.67 5.99 7.48
N HIS A 23 10.14 4.92 6.88
CA HIS A 23 9.40 5.01 5.61
C HIS A 23 7.97 5.48 5.83
N SER A 24 7.52 6.39 4.97
CA SER A 24 6.15 6.92 5.00
C SER A 24 5.11 5.81 4.78
N VAL A 25 5.38 4.88 3.87
CA VAL A 25 4.51 3.73 3.59
C VAL A 25 4.26 2.91 4.84
N THR A 26 5.31 2.58 5.61
CA THR A 26 5.19 1.82 6.86
C THR A 26 4.25 2.50 7.84
N LYS A 27 4.39 3.82 8.01
CA LYS A 27 3.52 4.61 8.89
C LYS A 27 2.08 4.60 8.40
N VAL A 28 1.87 4.75 7.08
CA VAL A 28 0.53 4.70 6.47
C VAL A 28 -0.12 3.33 6.70
N ALA A 29 0.61 2.24 6.43
CA ALA A 29 0.11 0.89 6.59
C ALA A 29 -0.25 0.58 8.05
N LEU A 30 0.68 0.83 8.99
CA LEU A 30 0.47 0.52 10.41
C LEU A 30 -0.59 1.41 11.06
N ARG A 31 -0.64 2.71 10.74
CA ARG A 31 -1.71 3.61 11.23
C ARG A 31 -3.07 3.16 10.71
N THR A 32 -3.17 2.85 9.41
CA THR A 32 -4.43 2.39 8.80
C THR A 32 -4.91 1.09 9.46
N VAL A 33 -4.03 0.09 9.62
CA VAL A 33 -4.40 -1.17 10.28
C VAL A 33 -4.79 -0.94 11.74
N SER A 34 -4.10 -0.04 12.46
CA SER A 34 -4.45 0.32 13.84
C SER A 34 -5.87 0.89 13.94
N GLU A 35 -6.23 1.84 13.07
CA GLU A 35 -7.58 2.41 13.02
C GLU A 35 -8.64 1.38 12.62
N ALA A 36 -8.32 0.51 11.65
CA ALA A 36 -9.24 -0.53 11.19
C ALA A 36 -9.51 -1.58 12.28
N LEU A 37 -8.48 -2.00 13.03
CA LEU A 37 -8.61 -2.93 14.14
C LEU A 37 -9.44 -2.32 15.28
N VAL A 38 -9.21 -1.04 15.63
CA VAL A 38 -10.02 -0.36 16.66
C VAL A 38 -11.48 -0.25 16.22
N SER A 39 -11.73 0.23 14.98
CA SER A 39 -13.08 0.36 14.43
C SER A 39 -13.82 -0.99 14.41
N ALA A 40 -13.14 -2.05 13.95
CA ALA A 40 -13.68 -3.40 13.93
C ALA A 40 -13.95 -3.95 15.33
N ALA A 41 -13.03 -3.76 16.29
CA ALA A 41 -13.22 -4.18 17.67
C ALA A 41 -14.41 -3.47 18.31
N THR A 42 -14.50 -2.15 18.16
CA THR A 42 -15.61 -1.35 18.66
C THR A 42 -16.95 -1.84 18.11
N SER A 43 -17.02 -2.11 16.81
CA SER A 43 -18.22 -2.65 16.17
C SER A 43 -18.57 -4.07 16.64
N LEU A 44 -17.60 -4.97 16.73
CA LEU A 44 -17.82 -6.36 17.16
C LEU A 44 -18.23 -6.48 18.62
N LEU A 45 -17.66 -5.63 19.49
CA LEU A 45 -17.95 -5.61 20.93
C LEU A 45 -19.17 -4.75 21.28
N GLN A 46 -19.71 -3.98 20.32
CA GLN A 46 -20.85 -3.06 20.52
C GLN A 46 -20.56 -2.00 21.61
N ILE A 47 -19.35 -1.44 21.57
CA ILE A 47 -18.87 -0.42 22.51
C ILE A 47 -18.80 0.96 21.85
N GLU A 48 -18.58 2.02 22.63
CA GLU A 48 -18.57 3.40 22.10
C GLU A 48 -17.29 3.70 21.30
N PRO A 49 -17.38 4.41 20.16
CA PRO A 49 -16.22 4.81 19.39
C PRO A 49 -15.22 5.63 20.20
N GLY A 50 -14.08 5.00 20.50
CA GLY A 50 -12.96 5.61 21.20
C GLY A 50 -12.85 5.24 22.68
N GLU A 51 -13.60 4.23 23.13
CA GLU A 51 -13.26 3.43 24.31
C GLU A 51 -12.01 2.55 24.09
N LEU A 52 -11.69 2.28 22.82
CA LEU A 52 -10.43 1.66 22.38
C LEU A 52 -9.61 2.62 21.53
N MET A 53 -8.29 2.54 21.70
CA MET A 53 -7.31 3.14 20.80
C MET A 53 -6.20 2.14 20.51
N ALA A 54 -5.48 2.39 19.42
CA ALA A 54 -4.34 1.60 19.03
C ALA A 54 -3.18 2.49 18.62
N GLU A 55 -1.99 2.04 18.94
CA GLU A 55 -0.74 2.66 18.52
C GLU A 55 0.20 1.57 18.00
N PHE A 56 1.23 2.00 17.28
CA PHE A 56 2.19 1.09 16.69
C PHE A 56 3.63 1.53 16.95
N ARG A 57 4.52 0.54 16.90
CA ARG A 57 5.97 0.75 16.98
C ARG A 57 6.71 -0.36 16.24
N PRO A 58 7.97 -0.15 15.86
CA PRO A 58 8.86 -1.26 15.51
C PRO A 58 8.88 -2.27 16.65
N ALA A 59 8.92 -3.55 16.33
CA ALA A 59 9.00 -4.55 17.39
C ALA A 59 10.30 -4.37 18.19
N LEU A 60 10.23 -4.64 19.50
CA LEU A 60 11.40 -4.63 20.38
C LEU A 60 12.21 -5.94 20.19
N THR A 61 12.63 -6.19 18.96
CA THR A 61 13.37 -7.38 18.50
C THR A 61 14.41 -6.95 17.46
N PRO A 62 15.47 -7.75 17.21
CA PRO A 62 16.40 -7.47 16.11
C PRO A 62 15.70 -7.30 14.76
N GLU A 63 14.69 -8.13 14.50
CA GLU A 63 13.85 -8.05 13.30
C GLU A 63 13.06 -6.74 13.21
N GLY A 64 12.60 -6.20 14.34
CA GLY A 64 11.93 -4.90 14.36
C GLY A 64 12.85 -3.73 14.02
N ILE A 65 14.13 -3.80 14.40
CA ILE A 65 15.14 -2.81 13.98
C ILE A 65 15.36 -2.87 12.47
N GLN A 66 15.34 -4.08 11.91
CA GLN A 66 15.50 -4.32 10.47
C GLN A 66 14.24 -4.03 9.64
N GLY A 67 13.12 -3.69 10.28
CA GLY A 67 11.84 -3.45 9.61
C GLY A 67 11.08 -4.73 9.23
N ASN A 68 11.48 -5.89 9.73
CA ASN A 68 10.82 -7.17 9.47
C ASN A 68 9.70 -7.49 10.49
N GLU A 69 9.61 -6.74 11.58
CA GLU A 69 8.58 -6.96 12.62
C GLU A 69 8.07 -5.63 13.19
N ALA A 70 6.75 -5.47 13.25
CA ALA A 70 6.10 -4.33 13.90
C ALA A 70 5.12 -4.81 14.98
N GLN A 71 4.83 -3.95 15.93
CA GLN A 71 3.84 -4.20 16.98
C GLN A 71 2.73 -3.17 16.89
N ILE A 72 1.49 -3.65 16.83
CA ILE A 72 0.30 -2.85 17.10
C ILE A 72 -0.20 -3.24 18.48
N PHE A 73 -0.49 -2.25 19.31
CA PHE A 73 -1.02 -2.43 20.64
C PHE A 73 -2.32 -1.67 20.82
N ILE A 74 -3.36 -2.41 21.21
CA ILE A 74 -4.70 -1.89 21.51
C ILE A 74 -4.84 -1.76 23.02
N TYR A 75 -5.38 -0.64 23.49
CA TYR A 75 -5.59 -0.31 24.89
C TYR A 75 -6.93 0.42 25.12
N ASP A 76 -7.49 0.25 26.31
CA ASP A 76 -8.66 0.97 26.80
C ASP A 76 -8.32 2.45 27.07
N THR A 77 -9.21 3.36 26.67
CA THR A 77 -9.04 4.80 26.94
C THR A 77 -9.67 5.24 28.26
N LEU A 78 -10.57 4.43 28.82
CA LEU A 78 -11.25 4.74 30.06
C LEU A 78 -10.31 4.62 31.27
N PRO A 79 -10.38 5.56 32.24
CA PRO A 79 -9.62 5.46 33.48
C PRO A 79 -9.91 4.13 34.20
N GLY A 80 -8.84 3.42 34.59
CA GLY A 80 -8.95 2.11 35.25
C GLY A 80 -9.00 0.91 34.31
N GLY A 81 -9.20 1.12 33.00
CA GLY A 81 -9.26 0.07 31.99
C GLY A 81 -10.54 -0.77 32.08
N ALA A 82 -11.45 -0.59 31.12
CA ALA A 82 -12.72 -1.30 31.11
C ALA A 82 -12.58 -2.80 30.77
N GLY A 83 -11.44 -3.20 30.21
CA GLY A 83 -11.16 -4.59 29.82
C GLY A 83 -11.46 -4.87 28.35
N PHE A 84 -11.93 -3.88 27.58
CA PHE A 84 -12.27 -4.05 26.17
C PHE A 84 -11.06 -4.42 25.32
N ALA A 85 -9.84 -4.00 25.70
CA ALA A 85 -8.65 -4.42 24.97
C ALA A 85 -8.35 -5.92 25.15
N GLN A 86 -8.76 -6.51 26.27
CA GLN A 86 -8.68 -7.95 26.52
C GLN A 86 -9.81 -8.68 25.77
N ASP A 87 -11.01 -8.13 25.76
CA ASP A 87 -12.13 -8.68 24.98
C ASP A 87 -11.83 -8.64 23.47
N ALA A 88 -11.27 -7.55 22.96
CA ALA A 88 -10.82 -7.44 21.58
C ALA A 88 -9.76 -8.50 21.24
N ALA A 89 -8.89 -8.83 22.19
CA ALA A 89 -7.91 -9.89 22.02
C ALA A 89 -8.55 -11.27 21.89
N SER A 90 -9.63 -11.52 22.63
CA SER A 90 -10.36 -12.78 22.62
C SER A 90 -11.08 -13.06 21.29
N LEU A 91 -11.32 -12.03 20.47
CA LEU A 91 -11.90 -12.16 19.13
C LEU A 91 -10.95 -12.90 18.16
N GLY A 92 -9.64 -12.87 18.41
CA GLY A 92 -8.65 -13.54 17.57
C GLY A 92 -8.76 -13.13 16.10
N ILE A 93 -8.73 -14.12 15.20
CA ILE A 93 -8.76 -13.90 13.74
C ILE A 93 -10.01 -13.15 13.27
N ARG A 94 -11.15 -13.28 13.97
CA ARG A 94 -12.40 -12.59 13.60
C ARG A 94 -12.25 -11.07 13.58
N LEU A 95 -11.40 -10.53 14.46
CA LEU A 95 -11.10 -9.10 14.50
C LEU A 95 -10.35 -8.66 13.23
N PHE A 96 -9.36 -9.45 12.82
CA PHE A 96 -8.55 -9.19 11.62
C PHE A 96 -9.42 -9.29 10.35
N ASP A 97 -10.26 -10.31 10.24
CA ASP A 97 -11.19 -10.46 9.12
C ASP A 97 -12.19 -9.29 9.03
N ALA A 98 -12.70 -8.83 10.18
CA ALA A 98 -13.61 -7.69 10.23
C ALA A 98 -12.91 -6.37 9.83
N ALA A 99 -11.67 -6.16 10.29
CA ALA A 99 -10.86 -5.01 9.88
C ALA A 99 -10.51 -5.04 8.38
N LEU A 100 -10.20 -6.22 7.82
CA LEU A 100 -9.95 -6.37 6.40
C LEU A 100 -11.21 -6.05 5.58
N LYS A 101 -12.36 -6.60 5.96
CA LYS A 101 -13.67 -6.32 5.33
C LYS A 101 -14.01 -4.82 5.36
N LEU A 102 -13.74 -4.14 6.47
CA LEU A 102 -13.95 -2.70 6.61
C LEU A 102 -13.12 -1.90 5.59
N MET A 103 -11.84 -2.28 5.39
CA MET A 103 -10.95 -1.58 4.47
C MET A 103 -11.27 -1.87 3.00
N GLU A 104 -11.63 -3.11 2.67
CA GLU A 104 -11.96 -3.53 1.30
C GLU A 104 -13.36 -3.06 0.87
N GLY A 105 -14.33 -3.11 1.80
CA GLY A 105 -15.75 -2.86 1.57
C GLY A 105 -16.24 -1.45 1.90
N CYS A 106 -15.44 -0.41 1.66
CA CYS A 106 -15.86 0.98 1.89
C CYS A 106 -17.15 1.31 1.11
N PRO A 107 -18.27 1.69 1.76
CA PRO A 107 -19.55 1.95 1.08
C PRO A 107 -19.47 3.08 0.04
N GLU A 108 -18.67 4.11 0.35
CA GLU A 108 -18.47 5.29 -0.51
C GLU A 108 -17.39 5.07 -1.58
N LYS A 109 -16.78 3.87 -1.65
CA LYS A 109 -15.70 3.55 -2.60
C LYS A 109 -14.58 4.60 -2.64
N CYS A 110 -14.22 5.15 -1.48
CA CYS A 110 -13.27 6.25 -1.40
C CYS A 110 -11.84 5.85 -1.80
N ASP A 111 -11.07 6.85 -2.23
CA ASP A 111 -9.68 6.71 -2.70
C ASP A 111 -8.62 6.53 -1.59
N GLY A 112 -9.00 6.54 -0.32
CA GLY A 112 -8.00 6.34 0.74
C GLY A 112 -8.68 6.14 2.08
N SER A 113 -9.35 7.18 2.57
CA SER A 113 -10.15 7.06 3.79
C SER A 113 -11.26 8.12 3.80
N CYS A 114 -12.41 7.77 4.39
CA CYS A 114 -13.53 8.67 4.60
C CYS A 114 -14.23 8.37 5.93
N TYR A 115 -15.16 9.23 6.34
CA TYR A 115 -15.93 9.03 7.58
C TYR A 115 -16.85 7.81 7.54
N ALA A 116 -17.20 7.31 6.35
CA ALA A 116 -17.96 6.07 6.19
C ALA A 116 -17.13 4.78 6.37
N CYS A 117 -15.80 4.87 6.55
CA CYS A 117 -14.96 3.69 6.75
C CYS A 117 -13.99 3.81 7.94
N LEU A 118 -12.96 4.65 7.83
CA LEU A 118 -11.83 4.68 8.76
C LEU A 118 -11.64 6.02 9.47
N ARG A 119 -12.22 7.11 8.95
CA ARG A 119 -12.05 8.42 9.58
C ARG A 119 -13.02 8.61 10.73
N THR A 120 -12.50 9.13 11.82
CA THR A 120 -13.26 9.64 12.95
C THR A 120 -12.78 11.05 13.28
N PHE A 121 -13.50 11.77 14.14
CA PHE A 121 -12.99 13.06 14.62
C PHE A 121 -11.73 12.90 15.48
N ARG A 122 -11.59 11.77 16.20
CA ARG A 122 -10.46 11.50 17.09
C ARG A 122 -9.15 11.32 16.31
N ASN A 123 -9.19 10.64 15.17
CA ASN A 123 -8.02 10.43 14.30
C ASN A 123 -7.79 11.55 13.27
N ARG A 124 -8.36 12.75 13.47
CA ARG A 124 -8.26 13.86 12.50
C ARG A 124 -6.84 14.26 12.13
N LEU A 125 -5.90 14.13 13.07
CA LEU A 125 -4.50 14.45 12.83
C LEU A 125 -3.83 13.40 11.93
N ASP A 126 -4.36 12.19 11.93
CA ASP A 126 -3.85 11.04 11.16
C ASP A 126 -4.55 10.85 9.83
N HIS A 127 -5.57 11.66 9.47
CA HIS A 127 -6.31 11.49 8.19
C HIS A 127 -5.40 11.45 6.97
N GLY A 128 -4.29 12.20 6.98
CA GLY A 128 -3.29 12.19 5.92
C GLY A 128 -2.50 10.86 5.81
N LEU A 129 -2.43 10.10 6.90
CA LEU A 129 -1.72 8.83 7.04
C LEU A 129 -2.63 7.60 6.94
N ILE A 130 -3.94 7.77 6.72
CA ILE A 130 -4.87 6.65 6.60
C ILE A 130 -5.20 6.40 5.13
N ASP A 131 -4.81 5.23 4.62
CA ASP A 131 -5.12 4.73 3.28
C ASP A 131 -5.55 3.25 3.34
N ARG A 132 -6.83 3.00 3.10
CA ARG A 132 -7.46 1.68 3.21
C ARG A 132 -6.85 0.65 2.27
N HIS A 133 -6.33 1.05 1.11
CA HIS A 133 -5.76 0.11 0.14
C HIS A 133 -4.41 -0.43 0.65
N VAL A 134 -3.58 0.48 1.18
CA VAL A 134 -2.28 0.11 1.79
C VAL A 134 -2.50 -0.74 3.05
N GLY A 135 -3.43 -0.33 3.93
CA GLY A 135 -3.75 -1.10 5.12
C GLY A 135 -4.33 -2.48 4.82
N ALA A 136 -5.20 -2.59 3.80
CA ALA A 136 -5.75 -3.86 3.36
C ALA A 136 -4.67 -4.79 2.81
N SER A 137 -3.74 -4.29 1.97
CA SER A 137 -2.62 -5.11 1.47
C SER A 137 -1.77 -5.67 2.61
N LEU A 138 -1.40 -4.84 3.60
CA LEU A 138 -0.67 -5.30 4.78
C LEU A 138 -1.46 -6.37 5.54
N LEU A 139 -2.73 -6.10 5.86
CA LEU A 139 -3.52 -7.00 6.69
C LEU A 139 -3.81 -8.33 5.97
N ARG A 140 -4.03 -8.29 4.66
CA ARG A 140 -4.16 -9.48 3.81
C ARG A 140 -2.89 -10.32 3.81
N TYR A 141 -1.72 -9.69 3.69
CA TYR A 141 -0.44 -10.38 3.81
C TYR A 141 -0.28 -11.03 5.19
N VAL A 142 -0.70 -10.37 6.27
CA VAL A 142 -0.64 -10.92 7.63
C VAL A 142 -1.55 -12.13 7.82
N ILE A 143 -2.76 -12.11 7.24
CA ILE A 143 -3.74 -13.19 7.40
C ILE A 143 -3.44 -14.38 6.47
N HIS A 144 -3.08 -14.10 5.22
CA HIS A 144 -3.02 -15.12 4.15
C HIS A 144 -1.60 -15.39 3.62
N GLY A 145 -0.61 -14.59 4.00
CA GLY A 145 0.74 -14.68 3.46
C GLY A 145 0.87 -14.19 2.02
N THR A 146 -0.19 -13.58 1.45
CA THR A 146 -0.21 -13.07 0.08
C THR A 146 -0.44 -11.57 0.08
N SER A 147 0.39 -10.84 -0.66
CA SER A 147 0.14 -9.44 -0.99
C SER A 147 -0.73 -9.39 -2.24
N SER A 148 -1.86 -8.69 -2.17
CA SER A 148 -2.70 -8.38 -3.33
C SER A 148 -3.13 -6.95 -3.20
N TYR A 149 -2.91 -6.16 -4.26
CA TYR A 149 -3.32 -4.77 -4.33
C TYR A 149 -4.55 -4.62 -5.23
N SER A 150 -5.37 -3.58 -5.01
CA SER A 150 -6.60 -3.38 -5.79
C SER A 150 -6.27 -3.02 -7.24
N ALA A 151 -6.76 -3.82 -8.18
CA ALA A 151 -6.59 -3.57 -9.61
C ALA A 151 -7.24 -2.24 -10.04
N GLU A 152 -8.41 -1.92 -9.49
CA GLU A 152 -9.10 -0.66 -9.75
C GLU A 152 -8.27 0.53 -9.26
N ARG A 153 -7.62 0.39 -8.10
CA ARG A 153 -6.73 1.41 -7.55
C ARG A 153 -5.53 1.64 -8.45
N LEU A 154 -4.87 0.56 -8.90
CA LEU A 154 -3.74 0.63 -9.82
C LEU A 154 -4.11 1.34 -11.12
N GLN A 155 -5.20 0.92 -11.78
CA GLN A 155 -5.66 1.54 -13.02
C GLN A 155 -5.95 3.04 -12.84
N SER A 156 -6.58 3.42 -11.74
CA SER A 156 -6.85 4.83 -11.42
C SER A 156 -5.55 5.61 -11.17
N SER A 157 -4.55 5.01 -10.54
CA SER A 157 -3.23 5.63 -10.29
C SER A 157 -2.40 5.76 -11.55
N GLU A 158 -2.44 4.75 -12.43
CA GLU A 158 -1.84 4.78 -13.76
C GLU A 158 -2.45 5.90 -14.60
N HIS A 159 -3.78 6.02 -14.60
CA HIS A 159 -4.47 7.10 -15.28
C HIS A 159 -4.05 8.49 -14.76
N LEU A 160 -3.92 8.64 -13.44
CA LEU A 160 -3.46 9.88 -12.82
C LEU A 160 -2.05 10.22 -13.26
N LEU A 161 -1.11 9.28 -13.16
CA LEU A 161 0.29 9.47 -13.56
C LEU A 161 0.40 9.79 -15.06
N TYR A 162 -0.27 9.02 -15.91
CA TYR A 162 -0.30 9.25 -17.36
C TYR A 162 -0.79 10.65 -17.71
N SER A 163 -1.93 11.04 -17.14
CA SER A 163 -2.54 12.36 -17.42
C SER A 163 -1.62 13.50 -17.01
N SER A 164 -0.92 13.36 -15.88
CA SER A 164 0.04 14.39 -15.44
C SER A 164 1.32 14.41 -16.25
N LEU A 165 1.85 13.25 -16.66
CA LEU A 165 3.01 13.18 -17.56
C LEU A 165 2.74 13.86 -18.92
N LEU A 166 1.52 13.71 -19.46
CA LEU A 166 1.10 14.43 -20.67
C LEU A 166 1.15 15.95 -20.50
N LEU A 167 0.73 16.46 -19.33
CA LEU A 167 0.72 17.90 -19.05
C LEU A 167 2.13 18.44 -18.82
N SER A 168 3.05 17.63 -18.27
CA SER A 168 4.44 18.03 -18.01
C SER A 168 5.25 18.36 -19.28
N SER A 169 4.74 18.04 -20.48
CA SER A 169 5.34 18.44 -21.77
C SER A 169 6.83 18.09 -21.88
N ILE A 170 7.18 16.85 -21.57
CA ILE A 170 8.57 16.36 -21.62
C ILE A 170 9.08 16.49 -23.07
N PRO A 171 10.18 17.22 -23.32
CA PRO A 171 10.72 17.41 -24.67
C PRO A 171 11.05 16.09 -25.36
N ASP A 172 10.89 16.06 -26.68
CA ASP A 172 11.31 14.94 -27.54
C ASP A 172 10.76 13.56 -27.14
N THR A 173 9.59 13.55 -26.49
CA THR A 173 8.99 12.34 -25.92
C THR A 173 7.52 12.23 -26.30
N SER A 174 7.12 11.06 -26.83
CA SER A 174 5.70 10.71 -26.98
C SER A 174 5.31 9.68 -25.92
N ILE A 175 4.10 9.83 -25.35
CA ILE A 175 3.63 9.01 -24.24
C ILE A 175 2.42 8.22 -24.71
N ARG A 176 2.39 6.91 -24.44
CA ARG A 176 1.24 6.04 -24.75
C ARG A 176 0.82 5.27 -23.51
N ARG A 177 -0.47 4.99 -23.41
CA ARG A 177 -1.08 4.15 -22.39
C ARG A 177 -1.45 2.80 -23.00
N GLU A 178 -1.36 1.72 -22.22
CA GLU A 178 -1.73 0.36 -22.62
C GLU A 178 -1.05 -0.05 -23.95
N ALA A 179 0.24 0.24 -24.06
CA ALA A 179 1.00 0.00 -25.28
C ALA A 179 1.49 -1.46 -25.34
N THR A 180 1.31 -2.10 -26.49
CA THR A 180 1.84 -3.43 -26.75
C THR A 180 3.35 -3.39 -26.96
N MET A 181 4.09 -4.13 -26.15
CA MET A 181 5.54 -4.24 -26.17
C MET A 181 5.98 -5.68 -26.39
N GLN A 182 7.09 -5.89 -27.10
CA GLN A 182 7.65 -7.22 -27.30
C GLN A 182 8.50 -7.66 -26.11
N LEU A 183 8.36 -8.93 -25.74
CA LEU A 183 9.20 -9.60 -24.75
C LEU A 183 10.50 -10.10 -25.40
N ALA A 184 11.60 -10.09 -24.65
CA ALA A 184 12.89 -10.58 -25.14
C ALA A 184 12.87 -12.07 -25.51
N GLN A 185 12.00 -12.85 -24.85
CA GLN A 185 11.82 -14.29 -25.09
C GLN A 185 10.77 -14.60 -26.18
N GLY A 186 10.29 -13.56 -26.88
CA GLY A 186 9.20 -13.67 -27.84
C GLY A 186 7.82 -13.54 -27.19
N GLY A 187 6.86 -13.00 -27.95
CA GLY A 187 5.52 -12.66 -27.47
C GLY A 187 5.35 -11.16 -27.21
N GLU A 188 4.11 -10.79 -26.94
CA GLU A 188 3.70 -9.40 -26.73
C GLU A 188 3.01 -9.25 -25.37
N MET A 189 3.25 -8.12 -24.71
CA MET A 189 2.61 -7.77 -23.45
C MET A 189 2.06 -6.33 -23.50
N SER A 190 0.94 -6.10 -22.82
CA SER A 190 0.44 -4.74 -22.62
C SER A 190 1.19 -4.09 -21.46
N VAL A 191 1.76 -2.92 -21.70
CA VAL A 191 2.46 -2.11 -20.70
C VAL A 191 1.59 -0.91 -20.34
N PRO A 192 1.35 -0.62 -19.04
CA PRO A 192 0.43 0.43 -18.62
C PRO A 192 0.77 1.80 -19.19
N ILE A 193 2.03 2.24 -19.12
CA ILE A 193 2.50 3.51 -19.65
C ILE A 193 3.87 3.33 -20.28
N VAL A 194 4.05 3.86 -21.49
CA VAL A 194 5.33 3.83 -22.23
C VAL A 194 5.66 5.22 -22.75
N LEU A 195 6.90 5.65 -22.50
CA LEU A 195 7.49 6.87 -23.05
C LEU A 195 8.44 6.47 -24.18
N PHE A 196 8.27 7.08 -25.35
CA PHE A 196 9.11 6.90 -26.52
C PHE A 196 9.87 8.19 -26.77
N LYS A 197 11.20 8.12 -26.70
CA LYS A 197 12.09 9.23 -27.01
C LYS A 197 12.37 9.26 -28.52
N ASN A 198 12.60 10.45 -29.08
CA ASN A 198 12.85 10.62 -30.52
C ASN A 198 14.10 9.86 -31.02
N ASP A 199 15.04 9.53 -30.13
CA ASP A 199 16.22 8.71 -30.43
C ASP A 199 15.93 7.20 -30.51
N GLY A 200 14.66 6.79 -30.35
CA GLY A 200 14.21 5.40 -30.43
C GLY A 200 14.20 4.66 -29.09
N LYS A 201 14.72 5.26 -28.00
CA LYS A 201 14.70 4.64 -26.67
C LYS A 201 13.30 4.65 -26.08
N LYS A 202 13.01 3.61 -25.28
CA LYS A 202 11.68 3.38 -24.68
C LYS A 202 11.82 3.19 -23.18
N LEU A 203 10.99 3.90 -22.42
CA LEU A 203 10.84 3.71 -20.97
C LEU A 203 9.45 3.16 -20.67
N CYS A 204 9.39 1.94 -20.13
CA CYS A 204 8.17 1.29 -19.69
C CYS A 204 7.97 1.55 -18.19
N ILE A 205 6.79 2.04 -17.81
CA ILE A 205 6.46 2.40 -16.44
C ILE A 205 5.43 1.42 -15.89
N PHE A 206 5.71 0.89 -14.70
CA PHE A 206 4.81 0.06 -13.93
C PHE A 206 4.62 0.64 -12.54
N LEU A 207 3.48 0.35 -11.92
CA LEU A 207 3.25 0.67 -10.50
C LEU A 207 3.48 -0.55 -9.62
N SER A 208 4.12 -0.35 -8.47
CA SER A 208 4.27 -1.39 -7.44
C SER A 208 3.17 -1.32 -6.37
N ASP A 209 2.98 -2.42 -5.65
CA ASP A 209 2.32 -2.40 -4.36
C ASP A 209 3.17 -1.52 -3.45
N PRO A 210 2.60 -0.55 -2.72
CA PRO A 210 3.37 0.31 -1.84
C PRO A 210 4.28 -0.44 -0.86
N LEU A 211 3.91 -1.66 -0.47
CA LEU A 211 4.63 -2.51 0.48
C LEU A 211 5.59 -3.52 -0.17
N ALA A 212 5.56 -3.67 -1.50
CA ALA A 212 6.42 -4.57 -2.28
C ALA A 212 6.90 -3.87 -3.55
N GLU A 213 7.98 -3.09 -3.42
CA GLU A 213 8.41 -2.15 -4.48
C GLU A 213 9.20 -2.79 -5.63
N SER A 214 9.71 -4.02 -5.47
CA SER A 214 10.68 -4.58 -6.43
C SER A 214 10.06 -5.33 -7.61
N ILE A 215 8.76 -5.61 -7.56
CA ILE A 215 7.99 -6.24 -8.63
C ILE A 215 6.74 -5.38 -8.87
N PRO A 216 6.31 -5.18 -10.14
CA PRO A 216 5.04 -4.55 -10.43
C PRO A 216 3.87 -5.26 -9.74
N ALA A 217 2.89 -4.50 -9.23
CA ALA A 217 1.78 -5.05 -8.45
C ALA A 217 0.93 -6.10 -9.19
N SER A 218 0.91 -6.02 -10.52
CA SER A 218 0.11 -6.89 -11.40
C SER A 218 0.88 -8.11 -11.93
N PHE A 219 2.12 -8.34 -11.48
CA PHE A 219 3.01 -9.35 -12.06
C PHE A 219 3.73 -10.16 -10.97
N ASP A 220 4.01 -11.43 -11.27
CA ASP A 220 4.77 -12.32 -10.36
C ASP A 220 6.29 -12.17 -10.52
N ALA A 221 6.74 -11.54 -11.61
CA ALA A 221 8.15 -11.29 -11.92
C ALA A 221 8.31 -10.01 -12.73
N LEU A 222 9.53 -9.45 -12.72
CA LEU A 222 9.90 -8.34 -13.59
C LEU A 222 9.73 -8.74 -15.06
N PRO A 223 8.98 -7.97 -15.88
CA PRO A 223 8.84 -8.28 -17.29
C PRO A 223 10.14 -8.02 -18.05
N ASP A 224 10.54 -8.99 -18.87
CA ASP A 224 11.75 -8.96 -19.70
C ASP A 224 11.43 -8.37 -21.08
N LEU A 225 11.48 -7.04 -21.17
CA LEU A 225 11.08 -6.27 -22.34
C LEU A 225 12.23 -6.11 -23.34
N ALA A 226 11.97 -6.40 -24.62
CA ALA A 226 12.95 -6.24 -25.69
C ALA A 226 13.23 -4.75 -25.96
N ASP A 227 14.52 -4.40 -26.06
CA ASP A 227 15.01 -3.06 -26.43
C ASP A 227 14.35 -1.90 -25.67
N SER A 228 14.01 -2.13 -24.40
CA SER A 228 13.26 -1.17 -23.57
C SER A 228 13.80 -1.16 -22.15
N SER A 229 13.85 0.02 -21.54
CA SER A 229 14.15 0.17 -20.11
C SER A 229 12.86 0.19 -19.30
N LEU A 230 12.94 -0.20 -18.04
CA LEU A 230 11.80 -0.30 -17.13
C LEU A 230 12.04 0.53 -15.86
N ILE A 231 11.00 1.21 -15.40
CA ILE A 231 10.93 1.83 -14.08
C ILE A 231 9.68 1.34 -13.35
N ILE A 232 9.81 1.06 -12.05
CA ILE A 232 8.70 0.82 -11.14
C ILE A 232 8.54 2.04 -10.25
N VAL A 233 7.33 2.58 -10.20
CA VAL A 233 6.98 3.73 -9.34
C VAL A 233 6.04 3.25 -8.25
N ASN A 234 6.34 3.60 -6.99
CA ASN A 234 5.48 3.25 -5.86
C ASN A 234 4.11 3.95 -5.99
N GLU A 235 3.03 3.15 -5.99
CA GLU A 235 1.67 3.66 -6.19
C GLU A 235 1.27 4.72 -5.15
N LEU A 236 1.73 4.59 -3.90
CA LEU A 236 1.41 5.56 -2.85
C LEU A 236 2.09 6.91 -3.10
N ILE A 237 3.26 6.92 -3.75
CA ILE A 237 3.93 8.17 -4.16
C ILE A 237 3.07 8.87 -5.23
N VAL A 238 2.56 8.14 -6.22
CA VAL A 238 1.66 8.71 -7.24
C VAL A 238 0.45 9.41 -6.59
N ARG A 239 -0.09 8.83 -5.51
CA ARG A 239 -1.27 9.35 -4.81
C ARG A 239 -1.01 10.48 -3.84
N LYS A 240 0.13 10.46 -3.15
CA LYS A 240 0.46 11.42 -2.08
C LYS A 240 1.38 12.54 -2.53
N ASN A 241 2.21 12.29 -3.54
CA ASN A 241 3.19 13.23 -4.06
C ASN A 241 3.47 12.99 -5.54
N LEU A 242 2.50 13.36 -6.37
CA LEU A 242 2.52 13.17 -7.81
C LEU A 242 3.70 13.87 -8.50
N ALA A 243 4.13 15.03 -8.00
CA ALA A 243 5.31 15.73 -8.51
C ALA A 243 6.57 14.87 -8.38
N THR A 244 6.81 14.28 -7.22
CA THR A 244 7.94 13.36 -7.03
C THR A 244 7.83 12.10 -7.90
N ALA A 245 6.63 11.57 -8.13
CA ALA A 245 6.46 10.46 -9.08
C ALA A 245 6.85 10.84 -10.52
N ILE A 246 6.50 12.06 -10.95
CA ILE A 246 6.89 12.58 -12.27
C ILE A 246 8.41 12.78 -12.33
N ASP A 247 9.01 13.37 -11.31
CA ASP A 247 10.46 13.59 -11.24
C ASP A 247 11.22 12.26 -11.35
N GLN A 248 10.76 11.20 -10.66
CA GLN A 248 11.34 9.85 -10.77
C GLN A 248 11.31 9.31 -12.21
N VAL A 249 10.19 9.51 -12.91
CA VAL A 249 10.03 9.09 -14.31
C VAL A 249 10.95 9.89 -15.23
N VAL A 250 11.00 11.21 -15.07
CA VAL A 250 11.83 12.10 -15.89
C VAL A 250 13.32 11.82 -15.67
N ASP A 251 13.73 11.62 -14.42
CA ASP A 251 15.11 11.26 -14.09
C ASP A 251 15.52 9.93 -14.70
N ALA A 252 14.63 8.93 -14.69
CA ALA A 252 14.89 7.65 -15.35
C ALA A 252 14.98 7.80 -16.87
N LEU A 253 14.11 8.61 -17.47
CA LEU A 253 14.14 8.89 -18.91
C LEU A 253 15.43 9.59 -19.33
N ASN A 254 15.95 10.50 -18.50
CA ASN A 254 17.21 11.22 -18.76
C ASN A 254 18.45 10.33 -18.64
N ARG A 255 18.35 9.20 -17.91
CA ARG A 255 19.43 8.23 -17.78
C ARG A 255 19.49 7.22 -18.93
N LEU A 256 18.50 7.22 -19.82
CA LEU A 256 18.46 6.36 -21.02
C LEU A 256 19.46 6.83 -22.08
#